data_AF-A0A7X0FPI8-F1
#
_entry.id   AF-A0A7X0FPI8-F1
#
_cell.length_a   1.000
_cell.length_b   1.000
_cell.length_c   1.000
_cell.angle_alpha   90.00
_cell.angle_beta   90.00
_cell.angle_gamma   90.00
#
_symmetry.space_group_name_H-M   'P 1'
#
loop_
_entity.id
_entity.type
_entity.pdbx_description
1 polymer ?
#
loop_
_entity_poly.entity_id
_entity_poly.type
_entity_poly.pdbx_seq_one_letter_code
_entity_poly.pdbx_strand_id
1 'polypeptide(L)'
;MIQVHAAAASPGGYVDDAADALATANVYVSSEVASSAQLRAVLEEHVGDASIGVAVFSDNAALEASNSEILQQLAEQTSYDTIIIAVGDDLSAGSYVLEQGEAPRIANEAETSAGSLEDALVATVDEVVAVSGTGPDLGGGFDAGPLIGVVVAVAVVVAGIATLIAVRRARRRSRAARGVPAEIRPRIASLRELTGAYAAAGSAGNGVALQTSQRIAALATNVEELFVRLARGRDGSQVGIAAVEYGDKLRKLTAALEREYLLDILTHPNLWDDPAERVREVQSALDAVSHEVVENIKQVNARRALHFQVSLDGLMGGRKELQDWQCAFDAAGDEQHPPRS
;
A
#
# COMPACT_ATOMS: atom_id res chain seq x y z
N MET A 1 16.40 -47.39 12.89
CA MET A 1 17.49 -46.40 12.75
C MET A 1 16.98 -45.36 11.77
N ILE A 2 16.37 -44.29 12.28
CA ILE A 2 15.74 -43.25 11.45
C ILE A 2 16.82 -42.23 11.14
N GLN A 3 17.32 -42.24 9.90
CA GLN A 3 18.23 -41.23 9.40
C GLN A 3 17.43 -39.94 9.17
N VAL A 4 17.53 -39.03 10.13
CA VAL A 4 17.16 -37.63 9.92
C VAL A 4 18.20 -37.06 8.97
N HIS A 5 17.81 -36.83 7.71
CA HIS A 5 18.59 -35.99 6.81
C HIS A 5 18.44 -34.55 7.32
N ALA A 6 19.45 -34.09 8.07
CA ALA A 6 19.65 -32.67 8.27
C ALA A 6 19.96 -32.07 6.89
N ALA A 7 19.07 -31.23 6.39
CA ALA A 7 19.36 -30.37 5.24
C ALA A 7 20.56 -29.50 5.64
N ALA A 8 21.70 -29.73 5.01
CA ALA A 8 22.87 -28.91 5.19
C ALA A 8 22.58 -27.54 4.60
N ALA A 9 22.70 -26.48 5.41
CA ALA A 9 22.79 -25.12 4.91
C ALA A 9 24.00 -25.06 3.97
N SER A 10 23.76 -24.73 2.70
CA SER A 10 24.83 -24.42 1.77
C SER A 10 25.65 -23.24 2.31
N PRO A 11 26.97 -23.18 2.06
CA PRO A 11 27.81 -22.06 2.49
C PRO A 11 27.58 -20.76 1.69
N GLY A 12 26.64 -20.75 0.73
CA GLY A 12 26.16 -19.55 0.02
C GLY A 12 24.99 -18.92 0.80
N GLY A 13 24.87 -17.60 0.77
CA GLY A 13 23.75 -16.90 1.44
C GLY A 13 22.40 -17.24 0.78
N TYR A 14 21.28 -16.83 1.38
CA TYR A 14 19.95 -17.12 0.82
C TYR A 14 19.82 -16.69 -0.65
N VAL A 15 20.43 -15.57 -1.01
CA VAL A 15 20.38 -15.00 -2.36
C VAL A 15 21.16 -15.86 -3.37
N ASP A 16 22.32 -16.39 -2.99
CA ASP A 16 23.13 -17.25 -3.85
C ASP A 16 22.38 -18.56 -4.14
N ASP A 17 21.78 -19.18 -3.11
CA ASP A 17 20.96 -20.38 -3.26
C ASP A 17 19.76 -20.15 -4.20
N ALA A 18 19.13 -18.98 -4.10
CA ALA A 18 18.02 -18.59 -4.97
C ALA A 18 18.49 -18.33 -6.41
N ALA A 19 19.62 -17.64 -6.60
CA ALA A 19 20.18 -17.35 -7.92
C ALA A 19 20.58 -18.64 -8.65
N ASP A 20 21.25 -19.57 -7.95
CA ASP A 20 21.64 -20.87 -8.50
C ASP A 20 20.42 -21.70 -8.93
N ALA A 21 19.36 -21.70 -8.10
CA ALA A 21 18.11 -22.37 -8.46
C ALA A 21 17.43 -21.69 -9.65
N LEU A 22 17.35 -20.36 -9.63
CA LEU A 22 16.71 -19.55 -10.66
C LEU A 22 17.44 -19.59 -12.01
N ALA A 23 18.72 -19.96 -12.04
CA ALA A 23 19.47 -20.20 -13.27
C ALA A 23 18.97 -21.42 -14.07
N THR A 24 18.20 -22.32 -13.42
CA THR A 24 17.71 -23.56 -14.05
C THR A 24 16.19 -23.71 -14.03
N ALA A 25 15.47 -22.89 -13.26
CA ALA A 25 14.02 -22.91 -13.11
C ALA A 25 13.48 -21.51 -12.83
N ASN A 26 12.20 -21.27 -13.11
CA ASN A 26 11.59 -19.95 -12.92
C ASN A 26 11.13 -19.70 -11.48
N VAL A 27 11.09 -20.73 -10.63
CA VAL A 27 10.56 -20.64 -9.26
C VAL A 27 11.54 -21.24 -8.27
N TYR A 28 11.91 -20.44 -7.28
CA TYR A 28 12.62 -20.86 -6.08
C TYR A 28 11.74 -20.65 -4.85
N VAL A 29 11.65 -21.67 -3.99
CA VAL A 29 11.02 -21.56 -2.68
C VAL A 29 11.95 -22.20 -1.66
N SER A 30 12.45 -21.40 -0.72
CA SER A 30 13.35 -21.86 0.35
C SER A 30 12.71 -23.02 1.12
N SER A 31 13.52 -24.02 1.47
CA SER A 31 13.07 -25.18 2.26
C SER A 31 12.53 -24.81 3.64
N GLU A 32 12.86 -23.61 4.13
CA GLU A 32 12.40 -23.09 5.41
C GLU A 32 10.98 -22.54 5.37
N VAL A 33 10.44 -22.29 4.18
CA VAL A 33 9.06 -21.84 3.99
C VAL A 33 8.11 -23.01 4.24
N ALA A 34 7.08 -22.77 5.06
CA ALA A 34 6.06 -23.77 5.32
C ALA A 34 5.37 -24.20 4.02
N SER A 35 5.23 -25.51 3.82
CA SER A 35 4.66 -26.08 2.58
C SER A 35 5.43 -25.69 1.31
N SER A 36 6.74 -25.44 1.39
CA SER A 36 7.60 -25.01 0.28
C SER A 36 7.44 -25.82 -1.02
N ALA A 37 7.33 -27.15 -0.92
CA ALA A 37 7.11 -28.01 -2.08
C ALA A 37 5.75 -27.81 -2.76
N GLN A 38 4.70 -27.56 -1.99
CA GLN A 38 3.35 -27.32 -2.51
C GLN A 38 3.26 -25.93 -3.13
N LEU A 39 3.79 -24.92 -2.44
CA LEU A 39 3.83 -23.54 -2.94
C LEU A 39 4.62 -23.45 -4.25
N ARG A 40 5.76 -24.12 -4.34
CA ARG A 40 6.55 -24.17 -5.57
C ARG A 40 5.75 -24.75 -6.74
N ALA A 41 5.05 -25.87 -6.54
CA ALA A 41 4.24 -26.49 -7.58
C ALA A 41 3.09 -25.60 -8.06
N VAL A 42 2.44 -24.87 -7.14
CA VAL A 42 1.41 -23.87 -7.49
C VAL A 42 2.01 -22.74 -8.32
N LEU A 43 3.14 -22.17 -7.90
CA LEU A 43 3.77 -21.08 -8.64
C LEU A 43 4.28 -21.54 -10.01
N GLU A 44 4.83 -22.75 -10.13
CA GLU A 44 5.25 -23.33 -11.42
C GLU A 44 4.08 -23.50 -12.41
N GLU A 45 2.85 -23.70 -11.94
CA GLU A 45 1.65 -23.78 -12.80
C GLU A 45 1.27 -22.41 -13.40
N HIS A 46 1.54 -21.32 -12.66
CA HIS A 46 1.19 -19.96 -13.04
C HIS A 46 2.32 -19.24 -13.80
N VAL A 47 3.58 -19.57 -13.50
CA VAL A 47 4.74 -18.99 -14.18
C VAL A 47 4.94 -19.70 -15.53
N GLY A 48 4.14 -19.27 -16.52
CA GLY A 48 4.20 -19.79 -17.90
C GLY A 48 5.26 -19.14 -18.79
N ASP A 49 5.88 -18.05 -18.34
CA ASP A 49 6.88 -17.29 -19.10
C ASP A 49 8.28 -17.48 -18.51
N ALA A 50 9.26 -17.81 -19.37
CA ALA A 50 10.67 -17.90 -19.02
C ALA A 50 11.31 -16.54 -18.68
N SER A 51 10.59 -15.44 -18.91
CA SER A 51 11.03 -14.08 -18.57
C SER A 51 10.72 -13.67 -17.12
N ILE A 52 9.98 -14.48 -16.36
CA ILE A 52 9.58 -14.18 -14.97
C ILE A 52 10.26 -15.12 -13.99
N GLY A 53 11.02 -14.56 -13.05
CA GLY A 53 11.62 -15.29 -11.93
C GLY A 53 10.86 -15.03 -10.62
N VAL A 54 10.57 -16.07 -9.86
CA VAL A 54 9.90 -15.98 -8.54
C VAL A 54 10.77 -16.59 -7.46
N ALA A 55 11.11 -15.84 -6.41
CA ALA A 55 11.87 -16.33 -5.26
C ALA A 55 11.14 -16.09 -3.93
N VAL A 56 10.90 -17.17 -3.18
CA VAL A 56 10.22 -17.11 -1.88
C VAL A 56 11.17 -17.54 -0.77
N PHE A 57 11.36 -16.66 0.20
CA PHE A 57 12.26 -16.81 1.33
C PHE A 57 11.51 -16.84 2.67
N SER A 58 12.13 -17.43 3.68
CA SER A 58 11.67 -17.30 5.07
C SER A 58 12.02 -15.92 5.63
N ASP A 59 11.46 -15.59 6.80
CA ASP A 59 11.81 -14.38 7.56
C ASP A 59 13.32 -14.25 7.85
N ASN A 60 14.07 -15.36 7.79
CA ASN A 60 15.50 -15.36 8.08
C ASN A 60 16.32 -14.64 7.00
N ALA A 61 15.86 -14.61 5.75
CA ALA A 61 16.56 -13.89 4.69
C ALA A 61 16.61 -12.37 4.95
N ALA A 62 15.59 -11.82 5.63
CA ALA A 62 15.57 -10.41 6.04
C ALA A 62 16.65 -10.07 7.09
N LEU A 63 17.30 -11.06 7.70
CA LEU A 63 18.43 -10.86 8.60
C LEU A 63 19.75 -10.64 7.83
N GLU A 64 19.83 -11.11 6.58
CA GLU A 64 21.03 -11.00 5.73
C GLU A 64 20.99 -9.78 4.82
N ALA A 65 19.82 -9.48 4.25
CA ALA A 65 19.64 -8.35 3.35
C ALA A 65 18.19 -7.85 3.33
N SER A 66 17.98 -6.59 2.99
CA SER A 66 16.63 -6.04 2.75
C SER A 66 16.03 -6.59 1.44
N ASN A 67 14.70 -6.58 1.32
CA ASN A 67 14.02 -7.03 0.09
C ASN A 67 14.54 -6.30 -1.16
N SER A 68 14.84 -4.99 -1.07
CA SER A 68 15.43 -4.24 -2.18
C SER A 68 16.83 -4.71 -2.56
N GLU A 69 17.66 -5.07 -1.58
CA GLU A 69 19.01 -5.58 -1.82
C GLU A 69 18.96 -7.01 -2.39
N ILE A 70 18.06 -7.86 -1.89
CA ILE A 70 17.82 -9.21 -2.43
C ILE A 70 17.33 -9.12 -3.87
N LEU A 71 16.34 -8.27 -4.15
CA LEU A 71 15.81 -8.06 -5.50
C LEU A 71 16.90 -7.57 -6.46
N GLN A 72 17.72 -6.61 -6.02
CA GLN A 72 18.83 -6.09 -6.81
C GLN A 72 19.87 -7.19 -7.12
N GLN A 73 20.28 -7.95 -6.11
CA GLN A 73 21.27 -9.01 -6.29
C GLN A 73 20.76 -10.12 -7.22
N LEU A 74 19.49 -10.53 -7.08
CA LEU A 74 18.89 -11.48 -8.01
C LEU A 74 18.80 -10.94 -9.44
N ALA A 75 18.50 -9.65 -9.60
CA ALA A 75 18.48 -9.01 -10.92
C ALA A 75 19.87 -8.91 -11.56
N GLU A 76 20.94 -8.80 -10.76
CA GLU A 76 22.32 -8.81 -11.24
C GLU A 76 22.84 -10.22 -11.56
N GLN A 77 22.31 -11.26 -10.90
CA GLN A 77 22.77 -12.64 -11.02
C GLN A 77 21.91 -13.52 -11.95
N THR A 78 20.72 -13.06 -12.32
CA THR A 78 19.79 -13.80 -13.20
C THR A 78 19.46 -12.98 -14.45
N SER A 79 18.83 -13.62 -15.44
CA SER A 79 18.47 -12.98 -16.73
C SER A 79 16.97 -12.78 -16.92
N TYR A 80 16.20 -12.73 -15.84
CA TYR A 80 14.76 -12.51 -15.92
C TYR A 80 14.42 -11.04 -16.18
N ASP A 81 13.42 -10.80 -17.01
CA ASP A 81 12.91 -9.45 -17.30
C ASP A 81 12.12 -8.90 -16.12
N THR A 82 11.44 -9.78 -15.39
CA THR A 82 10.69 -9.46 -14.17
C THR A 82 11.02 -10.44 -13.06
N ILE A 83 11.32 -9.93 -11.87
CA ILE A 83 11.60 -10.73 -10.68
C ILE A 83 10.59 -10.38 -9.59
N ILE A 84 9.96 -11.40 -9.04
CA ILE A 84 9.03 -11.31 -7.92
C ILE A 84 9.69 -12.01 -6.73
N ILE A 85 9.76 -11.33 -5.59
CA ILE A 85 10.29 -11.90 -4.36
C ILE A 85 9.29 -11.80 -3.22
N ALA A 86 9.26 -12.82 -2.37
CA ALA A 86 8.59 -12.77 -1.08
C ALA A 86 9.58 -13.12 0.02
N VAL A 87 9.68 -12.30 1.06
CA VAL A 87 10.50 -12.57 2.24
C VAL A 87 9.58 -12.56 3.44
N GLY A 88 9.34 -13.75 4.01
CA GLY A 88 8.31 -13.86 5.02
C GLY A 88 6.92 -13.59 4.45
N ASP A 89 6.21 -12.63 5.04
CA ASP A 89 4.92 -12.14 4.54
C ASP A 89 5.04 -10.94 3.58
N ASP A 90 6.24 -10.38 3.39
CA ASP A 90 6.45 -9.15 2.62
C ASP A 90 6.74 -9.48 1.14
N LEU A 91 5.90 -8.95 0.24
CA LEU A 91 6.00 -9.16 -1.21
C LEU A 91 6.64 -7.96 -1.92
N SER A 92 7.45 -8.21 -2.94
CA SER A 92 8.09 -7.16 -3.75
C SER A 92 8.32 -7.65 -5.17
N ALA A 93 8.33 -6.75 -6.14
CA ALA A 93 8.66 -7.09 -7.52
C ALA A 93 9.42 -5.97 -8.22
N GLY A 94 10.26 -6.34 -9.17
CA GLY A 94 11.00 -5.43 -10.03
C GLY A 94 10.97 -5.93 -11.47
N SER A 95 10.98 -5.01 -12.43
CA SER A 95 10.95 -5.35 -13.85
C SER A 95 11.76 -4.34 -14.66
N TYR A 96 12.43 -4.84 -15.70
CA TYR A 96 13.14 -4.03 -16.70
C TYR A 96 12.28 -3.70 -17.93
N VAL A 97 11.19 -4.45 -18.14
CA VAL A 97 10.35 -4.36 -19.35
C VAL A 97 9.00 -3.70 -19.10
N LEU A 98 8.52 -3.70 -17.86
CA LEU A 98 7.31 -2.97 -17.46
C LEU A 98 7.62 -1.49 -17.22
N GLU A 99 6.58 -0.65 -17.26
CA GLU A 99 6.71 0.77 -16.91
C GLU A 99 7.30 0.94 -15.51
N GLN A 100 8.06 2.02 -15.33
CA GLN A 100 8.75 2.27 -14.07
C GLN A 100 7.75 2.34 -12.90
N GLY A 101 7.90 1.44 -11.93
CA GLY A 101 7.03 1.36 -10.76
C GLY A 101 5.82 0.43 -10.92
N GLU A 102 5.59 -0.12 -12.10
CA GLU A 102 4.43 -0.98 -12.37
C GLU A 102 4.52 -2.35 -11.68
N ALA A 103 5.66 -3.04 -11.79
CA ALA A 103 5.88 -4.30 -11.05
C ALA A 103 5.73 -4.13 -9.52
N PRO A 104 6.36 -3.13 -8.86
CA PRO A 104 6.09 -2.83 -7.46
C PRO A 104 4.62 -2.53 -7.15
N ARG A 105 3.91 -1.82 -8.04
CA ARG A 105 2.47 -1.51 -7.87
C ARG A 105 1.64 -2.79 -7.85
N ILE A 106 1.88 -3.69 -8.81
CA ILE A 106 1.18 -4.98 -8.92
C ILE A 106 1.40 -5.83 -7.66
N ALA A 107 2.65 -5.97 -7.21
CA ALA A 107 2.98 -6.70 -5.99
C ALA A 107 2.27 -6.14 -4.76
N ASN A 108 2.31 -4.81 -4.56
CA ASN A 108 1.65 -4.15 -3.43
C ASN A 108 0.11 -4.32 -3.47
N GLU A 109 -0.49 -4.26 -4.65
CA GLU A 109 -1.93 -4.44 -4.84
C GLU A 109 -2.35 -5.89 -4.56
N ALA A 110 -1.58 -6.86 -5.04
CA ALA A 110 -1.80 -8.28 -4.78
C ALA A 110 -1.65 -8.59 -3.28
N GLU A 111 -0.58 -8.14 -2.63
CA GLU A 111 -0.37 -8.31 -1.19
C GLU A 111 -1.52 -7.71 -0.36
N THR A 112 -1.99 -6.52 -0.75
CA THR A 112 -3.08 -5.82 -0.05
C THR A 112 -4.44 -6.50 -0.24
N SER A 113 -4.67 -7.10 -1.41
CA SER A 113 -5.96 -7.69 -1.79
C SER A 113 -6.09 -9.17 -1.43
N ALA A 114 -4.97 -9.88 -1.36
CA ALA A 114 -4.89 -11.31 -1.10
C ALA A 114 -5.17 -11.70 0.36
N GLY A 115 -5.68 -12.91 0.56
CA GLY A 115 -5.96 -13.47 1.89
C GLY A 115 -4.74 -14.14 2.54
N SER A 116 -3.76 -14.49 1.72
CA SER A 116 -2.54 -15.22 2.07
C SER A 116 -1.40 -14.83 1.12
N LEU A 117 -0.16 -15.12 1.53
CA LEU A 117 1.02 -14.91 0.68
C LEU A 117 0.94 -15.71 -0.63
N GLU A 118 0.46 -16.95 -0.57
CA GLU A 118 0.25 -17.80 -1.75
C GLU A 118 -0.69 -17.14 -2.76
N ASP A 119 -1.84 -16.66 -2.31
CA ASP A 119 -2.79 -15.93 -3.17
C ASP A 119 -2.16 -14.63 -3.74
N ALA A 120 -1.34 -13.93 -2.95
CA ALA A 120 -0.68 -12.70 -3.35
C ALA A 120 0.37 -12.94 -4.43
N LEU A 121 1.19 -13.99 -4.26
CA LEU A 121 2.19 -14.40 -5.23
C LEU A 121 1.54 -14.82 -6.55
N VAL A 122 0.51 -15.66 -6.49
CA VAL A 122 -0.25 -16.09 -7.68
C VAL A 122 -0.86 -14.89 -8.40
N ALA A 123 -1.54 -14.00 -7.68
CA ALA A 123 -2.14 -12.79 -8.27
C ALA A 123 -1.09 -11.85 -8.89
N THR A 124 0.09 -11.72 -8.28
CA THR A 124 1.19 -10.91 -8.82
C THR A 124 1.72 -11.50 -10.12
N VAL A 125 1.93 -12.82 -10.16
CA VAL A 125 2.38 -13.54 -11.36
C VAL A 125 1.36 -13.36 -12.48
N ASP A 126 0.08 -13.63 -12.22
CA ASP A 126 -0.98 -13.55 -13.21
C ASP A 126 -1.11 -12.14 -13.83
N GLU A 127 -1.05 -11.10 -12.99
CA GLU A 127 -1.17 -9.71 -13.45
C GLU A 127 0.10 -9.26 -14.20
N VAL A 128 1.30 -9.64 -13.74
CA VAL A 128 2.54 -9.37 -14.47
C VAL A 128 2.51 -10.02 -15.86
N VAL A 129 2.05 -11.27 -15.95
CA VAL A 129 1.89 -11.96 -17.24
C VAL A 129 0.88 -11.22 -18.14
N ALA A 130 -0.25 -10.79 -17.58
CA ALA A 130 -1.27 -10.06 -18.33
C ALA A 130 -0.76 -8.72 -18.89
N VAL A 131 -0.01 -7.95 -18.09
CA VAL A 131 0.55 -6.66 -18.51
C VAL A 131 1.73 -6.85 -19.47
N SER A 132 2.60 -7.84 -19.24
CA SER A 132 3.76 -8.13 -20.10
C SER A 132 3.35 -8.64 -21.48
N GLY A 133 2.21 -9.34 -21.59
CA GLY A 133 1.62 -9.76 -22.86
C GLY A 133 1.01 -8.62 -23.69
N THR A 134 0.90 -7.41 -23.13
CA THR A 134 0.30 -6.22 -23.76
C THR A 134 1.40 -5.22 -24.18
N GLY A 135 2.36 -5.66 -25.00
CA GLY A 135 3.36 -4.77 -25.59
C GLY A 135 2.77 -3.87 -26.70
N PRO A 136 3.36 -2.68 -26.98
CA PRO A 136 2.91 -1.82 -28.06
C PRO A 136 3.28 -2.44 -29.40
N ASP A 137 2.28 -2.97 -30.12
CA ASP A 137 2.42 -3.38 -31.52
C ASP A 137 2.54 -2.12 -32.41
N LEU A 138 3.74 -1.55 -32.44
CA LEU A 138 4.11 -0.48 -33.38
C LEU A 138 4.72 -1.10 -34.64
N GLY A 139 3.85 -1.40 -35.60
CA GLY A 139 4.18 -1.34 -37.03
C GLY A 139 4.08 -2.64 -37.81
N GLY A 140 3.05 -2.71 -38.65
CA GLY A 140 2.99 -3.70 -39.73
C GLY A 140 1.62 -3.79 -40.36
N GLY A 141 1.27 -2.85 -41.25
CA GLY A 141 0.10 -3.02 -42.10
C GLY A 141 0.26 -4.25 -42.98
N PHE A 142 -0.78 -5.07 -43.12
CA PHE A 142 -1.17 -5.76 -44.35
C PHE A 142 -2.55 -6.42 -44.19
N ASP A 143 -3.27 -6.42 -45.31
CA ASP A 143 -4.49 -7.14 -45.62
C ASP A 143 -4.49 -8.63 -45.25
N ALA A 144 -5.71 -9.11 -44.97
CA ALA A 144 -6.25 -10.44 -45.27
C ALA A 144 -5.63 -11.71 -44.66
N GLY A 145 -6.36 -12.32 -43.71
CA GLY A 145 -6.32 -13.79 -43.47
C GLY A 145 -6.65 -14.21 -42.03
N PRO A 146 -7.46 -15.27 -41.81
CA PRO A 146 -8.15 -15.49 -40.53
C PRO A 146 -7.29 -16.29 -39.53
N LEU A 147 -7.09 -15.74 -38.34
CA LEU A 147 -6.64 -16.49 -37.17
C LEU A 147 -7.74 -16.47 -36.10
N ILE A 148 -8.43 -17.60 -36.00
CA ILE A 148 -8.78 -18.33 -34.76
C ILE A 148 -8.57 -17.43 -33.51
N GLY A 149 -9.60 -16.82 -32.92
CA GLY A 149 -10.74 -17.49 -32.32
C GLY A 149 -10.46 -17.87 -30.85
N VAL A 150 -10.03 -16.93 -30.01
CA VAL A 150 -10.11 -17.08 -28.54
C VAL A 150 -11.20 -16.15 -28.03
N VAL A 151 -12.35 -16.75 -27.77
CA VAL A 151 -13.53 -16.09 -27.21
C VAL A 151 -13.38 -16.02 -25.69
N VAL A 152 -13.49 -14.79 -25.22
CA VAL A 152 -13.73 -14.33 -23.84
C VAL A 152 -14.67 -15.25 -23.06
N ALA A 153 -14.25 -15.66 -21.86
CA ALA A 153 -15.15 -16.18 -20.83
C ALA A 153 -14.72 -15.69 -19.44
N VAL A 154 -14.79 -14.37 -19.22
CA VAL A 154 -14.72 -13.76 -17.89
C VAL A 154 -16.12 -13.34 -17.47
N ALA A 155 -16.79 -14.21 -16.72
CA ALA A 155 -17.87 -13.89 -15.79
C ALA A 155 -18.38 -15.20 -15.19
N VAL A 156 -18.23 -15.41 -13.87
CA VAL A 156 -19.21 -16.08 -12.96
C VAL A 156 -18.61 -16.48 -11.58
N VAL A 157 -17.30 -16.46 -11.32
CA VAL A 157 -16.78 -17.03 -10.04
C VAL A 157 -16.86 -16.08 -8.81
N VAL A 158 -17.25 -14.81 -8.96
CA VAL A 158 -17.15 -13.82 -7.85
C VAL A 158 -18.17 -14.02 -6.71
N ALA A 159 -19.27 -14.73 -6.90
CA ALA A 159 -20.35 -14.74 -5.89
C ALA A 159 -20.13 -15.70 -4.70
N GLY A 160 -19.29 -16.74 -4.82
CA GLY A 160 -19.15 -17.78 -3.78
C GLY A 160 -18.12 -17.51 -2.70
N ILE A 161 -17.06 -16.75 -3.02
CA ILE A 161 -15.88 -16.58 -2.14
C ILE A 161 -16.04 -15.34 -1.21
N ALA A 162 -16.87 -14.37 -1.59
CA ALA A 162 -17.04 -13.10 -0.88
C ALA A 162 -17.54 -13.25 0.58
N THR A 163 -18.35 -14.26 0.89
CA THR A 163 -18.96 -14.44 2.23
C THR A 163 -17.99 -14.99 3.27
N LEU A 164 -17.06 -15.87 2.90
CA LEU A 164 -16.02 -16.38 3.82
C LEU A 164 -14.90 -15.34 4.04
N ILE A 165 -14.56 -14.57 3.00
CA ILE A 165 -13.58 -13.47 3.07
C ILE A 165 -14.10 -12.35 3.99
N ALA A 166 -15.38 -11.97 3.91
CA ALA A 166 -15.95 -10.91 4.76
C ALA A 166 -15.87 -11.23 6.27
N VAL A 167 -16.12 -12.48 6.66
CA VAL A 167 -16.08 -12.92 8.07
C VAL A 167 -14.64 -12.99 8.59
N ARG A 168 -13.66 -13.35 7.74
CA ARG A 168 -12.23 -13.42 8.13
C ARG A 168 -11.58 -12.03 8.16
N ARG A 169 -11.95 -11.14 7.23
CA ARG A 169 -11.58 -9.71 7.20
C ARG A 169 -12.13 -8.97 8.42
N ALA A 170 -13.35 -9.30 8.86
CA ALA A 170 -13.91 -8.80 10.12
C ALA A 170 -13.06 -9.25 11.32
N ARG A 171 -12.65 -10.53 11.40
CA ARG A 171 -11.82 -11.04 12.50
C ARG A 171 -10.39 -10.47 12.54
N ARG A 172 -9.73 -10.24 11.39
CA ARG A 172 -8.41 -9.59 11.34
C ARG A 172 -8.53 -8.10 11.70
N ARG A 173 -9.56 -7.38 11.22
CA ARG A 173 -9.88 -6.03 11.71
C ARG A 173 -10.14 -6.00 13.22
N SER A 174 -10.81 -7.02 13.79
CA SER A 174 -10.98 -7.11 15.25
C SER A 174 -9.69 -7.37 16.03
N ARG A 175 -8.63 -7.89 15.38
CA ARG A 175 -7.32 -8.14 16.02
C ARG A 175 -6.37 -6.95 15.85
N ALA A 176 -6.38 -6.28 14.70
CA ALA A 176 -5.67 -5.01 14.49
C ALA A 176 -6.30 -3.86 15.31
N ALA A 177 -7.64 -3.83 15.41
CA ALA A 177 -8.35 -2.92 16.29
C ALA A 177 -7.94 -3.06 17.77
N ARG A 178 -7.39 -4.19 18.22
CA ARG A 178 -6.91 -4.35 19.60
C ARG A 178 -5.61 -3.59 19.89
N GLY A 179 -4.79 -3.29 18.87
CA GLY A 179 -3.54 -2.52 19.02
C GLY A 179 -3.72 -1.00 18.85
N VAL A 180 -4.77 -0.58 18.15
CA VAL A 180 -5.04 0.85 17.90
C VAL A 180 -5.86 1.46 19.05
N PRO A 181 -5.40 2.58 19.65
CA PRO A 181 -6.16 3.33 20.66
C PRO A 181 -7.54 3.76 20.17
N ALA A 182 -8.51 3.83 21.09
CA ALA A 182 -9.91 4.13 20.75
C ALA A 182 -10.06 5.52 20.11
N GLU A 183 -9.21 6.47 20.47
CA GLU A 183 -9.21 7.85 19.95
C GLU A 183 -8.75 7.92 18.49
N ILE A 184 -7.90 6.98 18.05
CA ILE A 184 -7.30 6.97 16.71
C ILE A 184 -8.16 6.25 15.69
N ARG A 185 -8.86 5.18 16.11
CA ARG A 185 -9.75 4.39 15.24
C ARG A 185 -10.73 5.22 14.40
N PRO A 186 -11.48 6.20 14.95
CA PRO A 186 -12.38 7.00 14.13
C PRO A 186 -11.64 7.81 13.07
N ARG A 187 -10.41 8.27 13.36
CA ARG A 187 -9.60 9.04 12.40
C ARG A 187 -9.14 8.19 11.22
N ILE A 188 -8.68 6.97 11.49
CA ILE A 188 -8.32 6.01 10.43
C ILE A 188 -9.57 5.66 9.59
N ALA A 189 -10.73 5.52 10.22
CA ALA A 189 -11.98 5.27 9.50
C ALA A 189 -12.33 6.43 8.56
N SER A 190 -12.24 7.68 9.03
CA SER A 190 -12.46 8.86 8.19
C SER A 190 -11.49 8.96 7.01
N LEU A 191 -10.19 8.68 7.21
CA LEU A 191 -9.22 8.65 6.11
C LEU A 191 -9.56 7.57 5.06
N ARG A 192 -10.03 6.41 5.49
CA ARG A 192 -10.47 5.33 4.57
C ARG A 192 -11.72 5.71 3.79
N GLU A 193 -12.65 6.42 4.41
CA GLU A 193 -13.82 6.96 3.73
C GLU A 193 -13.40 7.99 2.66
N LEU A 194 -12.50 8.91 3.01
CA LEU A 194 -11.94 9.88 2.07
C LEU A 194 -11.21 9.19 0.92
N THR A 195 -10.45 8.12 1.18
CA THR A 195 -9.80 7.32 0.11
C THR A 195 -10.81 6.94 -0.98
N GLY A 196 -11.99 6.43 -0.58
CA GLY A 196 -13.05 6.09 -1.53
C GLY A 196 -13.61 7.29 -2.28
N ALA A 197 -13.83 8.41 -1.59
CA ALA A 197 -14.32 9.64 -2.19
C ALA A 197 -13.35 10.22 -3.24
N TYR A 198 -12.05 10.23 -2.94
CA TYR A 198 -11.01 10.69 -3.87
C TYR A 198 -10.79 9.73 -5.03
N ALA A 199 -10.86 8.41 -4.80
CA ALA A 199 -10.77 7.42 -5.88
C ALA A 199 -11.93 7.56 -6.88
N ALA A 200 -13.14 7.85 -6.39
CA ALA A 200 -14.30 8.13 -7.25
C ALA A 200 -14.15 9.41 -8.07
N ALA A 201 -13.56 10.47 -7.50
CA ALA A 201 -13.21 11.66 -8.27
C ALA A 201 -12.08 11.36 -9.30
N GLY A 202 -11.15 10.48 -8.93
CA GLY A 202 -10.08 10.00 -9.80
C GLY A 202 -10.59 9.26 -11.03
N SER A 203 -11.55 8.34 -10.87
CA SER A 203 -12.17 7.61 -11.99
C SER A 203 -13.00 8.51 -12.91
N ALA A 204 -13.42 9.69 -12.43
CA ALA A 204 -14.04 10.73 -13.24
C ALA A 204 -13.01 11.60 -14.01
N GLY A 205 -11.72 11.25 -13.97
CA GLY A 205 -10.65 11.91 -14.72
C GLY A 205 -9.78 12.87 -13.91
N ASN A 206 -10.00 13.01 -12.60
CA ASN A 206 -9.17 13.88 -11.76
C ASN A 206 -7.91 13.15 -11.25
N GLY A 207 -6.81 13.23 -12.01
CA GLY A 207 -5.54 12.58 -11.65
C GLY A 207 -4.97 13.00 -10.29
N VAL A 208 -5.18 14.27 -9.88
CA VAL A 208 -4.75 14.78 -8.57
C VAL A 208 -5.55 14.13 -7.45
N ALA A 209 -6.85 13.91 -7.65
CA ALA A 209 -7.68 13.20 -6.69
C ALA A 209 -7.28 11.72 -6.58
N LEU A 210 -6.98 11.04 -7.70
CA LEU A 210 -6.49 9.67 -7.70
C LEU A 210 -5.19 9.54 -6.91
N GLN A 211 -4.20 10.40 -7.18
CA GLN A 211 -2.94 10.38 -6.45
C GLN A 211 -3.13 10.69 -4.96
N THR A 212 -3.99 11.65 -4.63
CA THR A 212 -4.35 11.97 -3.24
C THR A 212 -5.00 10.77 -2.54
N SER A 213 -5.87 10.01 -3.23
CA SER A 213 -6.48 8.80 -2.67
C SER A 213 -5.45 7.75 -2.25
N GLN A 214 -4.42 7.52 -3.09
CA GLN A 214 -3.35 6.56 -2.82
C GLN A 214 -2.52 6.99 -1.61
N ARG A 215 -2.21 8.29 -1.51
CA ARG A 215 -1.46 8.85 -0.36
C ARG A 215 -2.25 8.77 0.94
N ILE A 216 -3.57 9.03 0.92
CA ILE A 216 -4.43 8.88 2.09
C ILE A 216 -4.49 7.41 2.54
N ALA A 217 -4.61 6.48 1.59
CA ALA A 217 -4.63 5.05 1.88
C ALA A 217 -3.33 4.60 2.55
N ALA A 218 -2.18 5.00 2.01
CA ALA A 218 -0.87 4.71 2.57
C ALA A 218 -0.71 5.29 3.98
N LEU A 219 -1.12 6.54 4.20
CA LEU A 219 -1.10 7.15 5.52
C LEU A 219 -1.96 6.36 6.52
N ALA A 220 -3.20 6.00 6.16
CA ALA A 220 -4.10 5.26 7.05
C ALA A 220 -3.51 3.90 7.46
N THR A 221 -2.89 3.19 6.52
CA THR A 221 -2.19 1.92 6.78
C THR A 221 -0.99 2.12 7.69
N ASN A 222 -0.13 3.10 7.41
CA ASN A 222 1.07 3.35 8.20
C ASN A 222 0.75 3.80 9.63
N VAL A 223 -0.31 4.61 9.81
CA VAL A 223 -0.78 4.99 11.16
C VAL A 223 -1.25 3.76 11.93
N GLU A 224 -2.04 2.88 11.30
CA GLU A 224 -2.47 1.63 11.95
C GLU A 224 -1.26 0.78 12.36
N GLU A 225 -0.29 0.63 11.46
CA GLU A 225 0.91 -0.17 11.71
C GLU A 225 1.77 0.42 12.84
N LEU A 226 1.95 1.74 12.88
CA LEU A 226 2.66 2.43 13.96
C LEU A 226 2.05 2.08 15.32
N PHE A 227 0.73 2.20 15.46
CA PHE A 227 0.07 1.90 16.74
C PHE A 227 0.08 0.41 17.08
N VAL A 228 -0.05 -0.47 16.09
CA VAL A 228 0.08 -1.92 16.29
C VAL A 228 1.49 -2.27 16.79
N ARG A 229 2.55 -1.65 16.26
CA ARG A 229 3.93 -1.85 16.73
C ARG A 229 4.16 -1.28 18.12
N LEU A 230 3.68 -0.07 18.38
CA LEU A 230 3.76 0.55 19.70
C LEU A 230 3.05 -0.30 20.76
N ALA A 231 1.89 -0.86 20.46
CA ALA A 231 1.14 -1.72 21.36
C ALA A 231 1.83 -3.07 21.66
N ARG A 232 2.70 -3.55 20.76
CA ARG A 232 3.55 -4.73 20.99
C ARG A 232 4.81 -4.39 21.80
N GLY A 233 5.22 -3.12 21.79
CA GLY A 233 6.35 -2.62 22.58
C GLY A 233 6.08 -2.71 24.08
N ARG A 234 7.16 -2.81 24.88
CA ARG A 234 7.06 -2.87 26.36
C ARG A 234 6.75 -1.53 27.01
N ASP A 235 6.77 -0.44 26.25
CA ASP A 235 6.62 0.92 26.76
C ASP A 235 5.25 1.51 26.37
N GLY A 236 4.24 1.22 27.20
CA GLY A 236 2.88 1.71 27.00
C GLY A 236 2.73 3.24 27.12
N SER A 237 3.74 3.95 27.65
CA SER A 237 3.68 5.42 27.76
C SER A 237 3.78 6.11 26.40
N GLN A 238 4.52 5.51 25.46
CA GLN A 238 4.68 6.04 24.10
C GLN A 238 3.39 5.92 23.28
N VAL A 239 2.57 4.89 23.53
CA VAL A 239 1.26 4.72 22.89
C VAL A 239 0.34 5.90 23.20
N GLY A 240 0.30 6.34 24.47
CA GLY A 240 -0.54 7.46 24.90
C GLY A 240 -0.11 8.79 24.30
N ILE A 241 1.20 9.07 24.30
CA ILE A 241 1.75 10.29 23.70
C ILE A 241 1.46 10.31 22.19
N ALA A 242 1.75 9.21 21.49
CA ALA A 242 1.45 9.09 20.07
C ALA A 242 -0.05 9.26 19.77
N ALA A 243 -0.93 8.72 20.60
CA ALA A 243 -2.38 8.83 20.41
C ALA A 243 -2.87 10.29 20.47
N VAL A 244 -2.32 11.09 21.38
CA VAL A 244 -2.65 12.52 21.48
C VAL A 244 -2.12 13.29 20.26
N GLU A 245 -0.84 13.11 19.94
CA GLU A 245 -0.14 13.80 18.86
C GLU A 245 -0.77 13.50 17.48
N TYR A 246 -0.91 12.22 17.15
CA TYR A 246 -1.54 11.83 15.89
C TYR A 246 -3.04 12.07 15.89
N GLY A 247 -3.72 11.99 17.04
CA GLY A 247 -5.14 12.33 17.14
C GLY A 247 -5.41 13.77 16.70
N ASP A 248 -4.54 14.71 17.07
CA ASP A 248 -4.63 16.10 16.64
C ASP A 248 -4.30 16.28 15.14
N LYS A 249 -3.16 15.73 14.71
CA LYS A 249 -2.71 15.82 13.32
C LYS A 249 -3.70 15.24 12.33
N LEU A 250 -4.17 14.01 12.59
CA LEU A 250 -5.11 13.33 11.72
C LEU A 250 -6.47 14.03 11.70
N ARG A 251 -6.91 14.65 12.81
CA ARG A 251 -8.13 15.46 12.83
C ARG A 251 -8.00 16.68 11.90
N LYS A 252 -6.92 17.44 12.03
CA LYS A 252 -6.65 18.62 11.19
C LYS A 252 -6.50 18.25 9.72
N LEU A 253 -5.77 17.17 9.44
CA LEU A 253 -5.56 16.67 8.09
C LEU A 253 -6.85 16.14 7.47
N THR A 254 -7.67 15.40 8.22
CA THR A 254 -8.98 14.93 7.73
C THR A 254 -9.86 16.12 7.32
N ALA A 255 -9.97 17.15 8.16
CA ALA A 255 -10.73 18.37 7.83
C ALA A 255 -10.20 19.09 6.57
N ALA A 256 -8.89 19.10 6.35
CA ALA A 256 -8.31 19.65 5.13
C ALA A 256 -8.54 18.77 3.89
N LEU A 257 -8.73 17.46 4.07
CA LEU A 257 -9.00 16.52 2.99
C LEU A 257 -10.50 16.36 2.71
N GLU A 258 -11.38 16.87 3.55
CA GLU A 258 -12.82 16.67 3.49
C GLU A 258 -13.46 17.10 2.17
N ARG A 259 -14.70 16.61 1.96
CA ARG A 259 -15.45 16.83 0.73
C ARG A 259 -15.66 18.33 0.49
N GLU A 260 -15.84 19.08 1.56
CA GLU A 260 -16.16 20.50 1.59
C GLU A 260 -14.94 21.42 1.39
N TYR A 261 -13.72 20.87 1.39
CA TYR A 261 -12.50 21.66 1.17
C TYR A 261 -11.67 21.15 0.00
N LEU A 262 -10.67 20.28 0.21
CA LEU A 262 -9.76 19.89 -0.87
C LEU A 262 -10.51 19.18 -1.99
N LEU A 263 -11.48 18.31 -1.69
CA LEU A 263 -12.22 17.62 -2.75
C LEU A 263 -13.07 18.60 -3.57
N ASP A 264 -13.68 19.60 -2.91
CA ASP A 264 -14.45 20.65 -3.61
C ASP A 264 -13.53 21.53 -4.47
N ILE A 265 -12.35 21.91 -3.96
CA ILE A 265 -11.33 22.65 -4.74
C ILE A 265 -10.95 21.84 -6.00
N LEU A 266 -10.78 20.53 -5.87
CA LEU A 266 -10.42 19.65 -6.98
C LEU A 266 -11.56 19.48 -8.00
N THR A 267 -12.83 19.49 -7.58
CA THR A 267 -13.97 19.33 -8.49
C THR A 267 -14.48 20.65 -9.07
N HIS A 268 -14.31 21.75 -8.35
CA HIS A 268 -14.84 23.07 -8.69
C HIS A 268 -13.79 24.18 -8.49
N PRO A 269 -12.61 24.10 -9.15
CA PRO A 269 -11.50 25.00 -8.88
C PRO A 269 -11.81 26.48 -9.13
N ASN A 270 -12.79 26.79 -9.97
CA ASN A 270 -13.21 28.16 -10.29
C ASN A 270 -14.04 28.83 -9.18
N LEU A 271 -14.43 28.10 -8.13
CA LEU A 271 -15.16 28.62 -6.98
C LEU A 271 -14.24 29.04 -5.82
N TRP A 272 -12.93 28.84 -5.99
CA TRP A 272 -11.94 29.05 -4.94
C TRP A 272 -10.88 30.05 -5.41
N ASP A 273 -10.44 30.89 -4.48
CA ASP A 273 -9.25 31.73 -4.67
C ASP A 273 -7.98 30.89 -4.53
N ASP A 274 -7.05 31.08 -5.45
CA ASP A 274 -5.75 30.39 -5.50
C ASP A 274 -5.82 28.86 -5.32
N PRO A 275 -6.66 28.15 -6.11
CA PRO A 275 -6.95 26.73 -5.90
C PRO A 275 -5.68 25.86 -5.99
N ALA A 276 -4.75 26.21 -6.89
CA ALA A 276 -3.49 25.50 -7.04
C ALA A 276 -2.57 25.65 -5.83
N GLU A 277 -2.62 26.79 -5.13
CA GLU A 277 -1.84 27.00 -3.91
C GLU A 277 -2.41 26.21 -2.74
N ARG A 278 -3.73 26.28 -2.56
CA ARG A 278 -4.44 25.53 -1.52
C ARG A 278 -4.26 24.02 -1.68
N VAL A 279 -4.36 23.49 -2.89
CA VAL A 279 -4.07 22.07 -3.19
C VAL A 279 -2.66 21.70 -2.76
N ARG A 280 -1.66 22.53 -3.11
CA ARG A 280 -0.25 22.29 -2.77
C ARG A 280 -0.01 22.33 -1.27
N GLU A 281 -0.64 23.25 -0.55
CA GLU A 281 -0.53 23.36 0.92
C GLU A 281 -1.04 22.08 1.59
N VAL A 282 -2.23 21.60 1.21
CA VAL A 282 -2.80 20.37 1.78
C VAL A 282 -1.98 19.14 1.40
N GLN A 283 -1.51 19.03 0.15
CA GLN A 283 -0.64 17.93 -0.29
C GLN A 283 0.70 17.94 0.46
N SER A 284 1.28 19.12 0.70
CA SER A 284 2.52 19.24 1.47
C SER A 284 2.31 18.83 2.94
N ALA A 285 1.17 19.17 3.53
CA ALA A 285 0.81 18.73 4.87
C ALA A 285 0.60 17.21 4.94
N LEU A 286 -0.06 16.61 3.93
CA LEU A 286 -0.23 15.16 3.82
C LEU A 286 1.12 14.45 3.71
N ASP A 287 2.01 14.95 2.86
CA ASP A 287 3.35 14.38 2.66
C ASP A 287 4.21 14.49 3.92
N ALA A 288 4.18 15.63 4.61
CA ALA A 288 4.91 15.84 5.86
C ALA A 288 4.44 14.89 6.97
N VAL A 289 3.12 14.72 7.14
CA VAL A 289 2.56 13.78 8.12
C VAL A 289 2.88 12.33 7.74
N SER A 290 2.78 11.97 6.46
CA SER A 290 3.12 10.64 5.97
C SER A 290 4.59 10.30 6.24
N HIS A 291 5.50 11.23 5.95
CA HIS A 291 6.92 11.08 6.23
C HIS A 291 7.20 10.91 7.73
N GLU A 292 6.59 11.74 8.58
CA GLU A 292 6.74 11.62 10.04
C GLU A 292 6.26 10.26 10.56
N VAL A 293 5.15 9.73 10.06
CA VAL A 293 4.64 8.40 10.47
C VAL A 293 5.65 7.32 10.11
N VAL A 294 6.19 7.33 8.89
CA VAL A 294 7.18 6.34 8.44
C VAL A 294 8.46 6.42 9.26
N GLU A 295 8.98 7.63 9.53
CA GLU A 295 10.15 7.81 10.38
C GLU A 295 9.90 7.33 11.81
N ASN A 296 8.71 7.58 12.35
CA ASN A 296 8.33 7.07 13.66
C ASN A 296 8.20 5.55 13.70
N ILE A 297 7.75 4.90 12.63
CA ILE A 297 7.79 3.43 12.51
C ILE A 297 9.24 2.93 12.54
N LYS A 298 10.15 3.57 11.79
CA LYS A 298 11.59 3.22 11.82
C LYS A 298 12.19 3.39 13.22
N GLN A 299 11.82 4.45 13.94
CA GLN A 299 12.26 4.69 15.31
C GLN A 299 11.76 3.62 16.28
N VAL A 300 10.49 3.21 16.17
CA VAL A 300 9.92 2.12 16.98
C VAL A 300 10.66 0.81 16.71
N ASN A 301 10.96 0.50 15.44
CA ASN A 301 11.74 -0.68 15.08
C ASN A 301 13.16 -0.64 15.66
N ALA A 302 13.80 0.53 15.63
CA ALA A 302 15.10 0.77 16.24
C ALA A 302 15.06 0.88 17.78
N ARG A 303 13.88 0.71 18.41
CA ARG A 303 13.64 0.88 19.86
C ARG A 303 14.05 2.25 20.40
N ARG A 304 13.96 3.27 19.56
CA ARG A 304 14.19 4.68 19.93
C ARG A 304 12.89 5.34 20.35
N ALA A 305 12.99 6.43 21.11
CA ALA A 305 11.85 7.25 21.44
C ALA A 305 11.29 7.91 20.16
N LEU A 306 9.97 8.09 20.12
CA LEU A 306 9.29 8.80 19.05
C LEU A 306 9.68 10.28 19.03
N HIS A 307 9.82 10.82 17.83
CA HIS A 307 10.04 12.24 17.60
C HIS A 307 8.89 12.83 16.77
N PHE A 308 8.26 13.86 17.32
CA PHE A 308 7.20 14.61 16.66
C PHE A 308 7.79 15.96 16.24
N GLN A 309 7.97 16.16 14.94
CA GLN A 309 8.60 17.38 14.39
C GLN A 309 7.61 18.25 13.62
N VAL A 310 6.54 17.65 13.09
CA VAL A 310 5.56 18.32 12.24
C VAL A 310 4.45 18.90 13.11
N SER A 311 4.34 20.23 13.13
CA SER A 311 3.19 20.93 13.70
C SER A 311 2.33 21.49 12.58
N LEU A 312 1.10 20.99 12.43
CA LEU A 312 0.19 21.44 11.37
C LEU A 312 -0.33 22.88 11.57
N ASP A 313 -0.09 23.51 12.72
CA ASP A 313 -0.52 24.88 12.98
C ASP A 313 0.32 25.95 12.29
N GLY A 314 1.56 25.62 11.87
CA GLY A 314 2.38 26.49 11.02
C GLY A 314 2.27 26.19 9.52
N LEU A 315 1.75 25.01 9.16
CA LEU A 315 1.67 24.49 7.79
C LEU A 315 0.31 24.71 7.11
N MET A 316 -0.75 24.97 7.90
CA MET A 316 -2.10 25.27 7.41
C MET A 316 -2.44 26.74 7.70
N GLY A 317 -1.66 27.65 7.11
CA GLY A 317 -1.67 29.09 7.39
C GLY A 317 -2.98 29.79 7.05
N GLY A 318 -3.89 29.16 6.29
CA GLY A 318 -5.19 29.74 5.94
C GLY A 318 -6.30 29.61 6.99
N ARG A 319 -6.08 28.90 8.11
CA ARG A 319 -7.17 28.61 9.08
C ARG A 319 -7.60 29.81 9.93
N LYS A 320 -6.80 30.88 9.98
CA LYS A 320 -7.16 32.11 10.71
C LYS A 320 -8.27 32.87 9.97
N GLU A 321 -8.19 32.97 8.64
CA GLU A 321 -9.23 33.61 7.84
C GLU A 321 -10.55 32.84 7.87
N LEU A 322 -10.54 31.49 7.82
CA LEU A 322 -11.76 30.69 7.91
C LEU A 322 -12.44 30.75 9.29
N GLN A 323 -11.68 30.80 10.38
CA GLN A 323 -12.24 31.03 11.72
C GLN A 323 -12.76 32.46 11.89
N ASP A 324 -12.07 33.45 11.31
CA ASP A 324 -12.52 34.86 11.33
C ASP A 324 -13.81 35.04 10.49
N TRP A 325 -13.96 34.33 9.37
CA TRP A 325 -15.18 34.30 8.57
C TRP A 325 -16.35 33.57 9.25
N GLN A 326 -16.11 32.43 9.91
CA GLN A 326 -17.15 31.72 10.66
C GLN A 326 -17.62 32.55 11.88
N CYS A 327 -16.69 33.20 12.57
CA CYS A 327 -16.99 34.10 13.69
C CYS A 327 -17.75 35.36 13.24
N ALA A 328 -17.41 35.93 12.07
CA ALA A 328 -18.12 37.06 11.47
C ALA A 328 -19.53 36.68 10.96
N PHE A 329 -19.72 35.46 10.46
CA PHE A 329 -21.02 34.95 10.02
C PHE A 329 -21.95 34.67 11.22
N ASP A 330 -21.44 34.06 12.29
CA ASP A 330 -22.19 33.83 13.52
C ASP A 330 -22.56 35.15 14.21
N ALA A 331 -21.66 36.14 14.23
CA ALA A 331 -21.94 37.48 14.75
C ALA A 331 -23.01 38.25 13.95
N ALA A 332 -23.09 38.06 12.63
CA ALA A 332 -24.11 38.67 11.78
C ALA A 332 -25.48 37.95 11.87
N GLY A 333 -25.50 36.68 12.28
CA GLY A 333 -26.72 35.89 12.50
C GLY A 333 -27.47 36.25 13.78
N ASP A 334 -26.73 36.61 14.84
CA ASP A 334 -27.33 37.00 16.14
C ASP A 334 -27.92 38.43 16.15
N GLU A 335 -27.48 39.32 15.24
CA GLU A 335 -28.03 40.68 15.13
C GLU A 335 -29.41 40.76 14.44
N GLN A 336 -29.91 39.67 13.85
CA GLN A 336 -31.22 39.64 13.15
C GLN A 336 -32.41 39.19 14.01
N HIS A 337 -32.23 38.94 15.31
CA HIS A 337 -33.36 38.78 16.24
C HIS A 337 -33.59 40.07 17.05
N PRO A 338 -34.54 40.95 16.66
CA PRO A 338 -34.94 42.02 17.56
C PRO A 338 -35.57 41.40 18.83
N PRO A 339 -35.34 41.98 20.01
CA PRO A 339 -35.91 41.47 21.25
C PRO A 339 -37.43 41.49 21.14
N ARG A 340 -38.05 40.31 21.28
CA ARG A 340 -39.51 40.20 21.40
C ARG A 340 -39.91 40.83 22.74
N SER A 341 -40.51 42.01 22.65
CA SER A 341 -41.25 42.69 23.72
C SER A 341 -42.43 41.87 24.21
#